data_AF-A0A858RMG7-F1
#
_entry.id   AF-A0A858RMG7-F1
#
_cell.length_a   1.000
_cell.length_b   1.000
_cell.length_c   1.000
_cell.angle_alpha   90.00
_cell.angle_beta   90.00
_cell.angle_gamma   90.00
#
_symmetry.space_group_name_H-M   'P 1'
#
loop_
_entity.id
_entity.type
_entity.pdbx_description
1 polymer ?
#
loop_
_entity_poly.entity_id
_entity_poly.type
_entity_poly.pdbx_seq_one_letter_code
_entity_poly.pdbx_strand_id
1 'polypeptide(L)'
;MNRVPIPIVILLSAVAIGAPWYTGTRHMDFMTPPSVAELAQVREDAAMSVAKKSGLFSIEEDRKANAAIESPIRAAPVIDPGEPDAPATLSTYGEHAGQGASAFITLAIHLEEQRGNSRALLAWERVIDVCHEATPTERDAALAGVRRLRPLVAMWNTDPEAALPVVLEASVPSSAQADALEEILTKCCHELGRHSSGIIKFEPRVERPDRKEGSSPGILLQMTADGSGAASTGQLPLSLATEPEQLRREILTGAYKLVAYQLAATTEFNPPEPLATEENPTQALDSKITRLCWSEFGKSLQPIHRP
;
A
#
# COMPACT_ATOMS: atom_id res chain seq x y z
N MET A 1 -40.16 -30.30 8.32
CA MET A 1 -38.91 -30.08 7.56
C MET A 1 -37.97 -31.23 7.85
N ASN A 2 -37.79 -32.16 6.91
CA ASN A 2 -36.94 -33.34 7.11
C ASN A 2 -35.47 -32.91 6.99
N ARG A 3 -34.73 -32.99 8.09
CA ARG A 3 -33.28 -32.73 8.10
C ARG A 3 -32.57 -33.94 7.50
N VAL A 4 -31.73 -33.72 6.49
CA VAL A 4 -30.90 -34.78 5.92
C VAL A 4 -29.85 -35.17 6.96
N PRO A 5 -29.72 -36.47 7.31
CA PRO A 5 -28.72 -36.93 8.25
C PRO A 5 -27.30 -36.52 7.83
N ILE A 6 -26.54 -35.94 8.76
CA ILE A 6 -25.15 -35.49 8.57
C ILE A 6 -24.24 -36.56 7.90
N PRO A 7 -24.34 -37.87 8.23
CA PRO A 7 -23.52 -38.89 7.58
C PRO A 7 -23.74 -38.98 6.06
N ILE A 8 -24.97 -38.74 5.60
CA ILE A 8 -25.33 -38.77 4.18
C ILE A 8 -24.70 -37.58 3.45
N VAL A 9 -24.67 -36.41 4.10
CA VAL A 9 -24.04 -35.20 3.54
C VAL A 9 -22.53 -35.41 3.38
N ILE A 10 -21.86 -35.96 4.40
CA ILE A 10 -20.42 -36.24 4.35
C ILE A 10 -20.09 -37.21 3.22
N LEU A 11 -20.86 -38.30 3.09
CA LEU A 11 -20.66 -39.29 2.04
C LEU A 11 -20.86 -38.68 0.65
N LEU A 12 -21.91 -37.88 0.46
CA LEU A 12 -22.20 -37.21 -0.81
C LEU A 12 -21.11 -36.20 -1.19
N SER A 13 -20.60 -35.43 -0.23
CA SER A 13 -19.48 -34.50 -0.46
C SER A 13 -18.20 -35.23 -0.86
N ALA A 14 -17.89 -36.35 -0.19
CA ALA A 14 -16.72 -37.17 -0.53
C ALA A 14 -16.82 -37.78 -1.94
N VAL A 15 -18.01 -38.23 -2.34
CA VAL A 15 -18.25 -38.76 -3.70
C VAL A 15 -18.20 -37.64 -4.74
N ALA A 16 -18.78 -36.48 -4.46
CA ALA A 16 -18.81 -35.34 -5.37
C ALA A 16 -17.40 -34.79 -5.69
N ILE A 17 -16.46 -34.88 -4.74
CA ILE A 17 -15.07 -34.46 -4.93
C ILE A 17 -14.22 -35.62 -5.47
N GLY A 18 -14.38 -36.80 -4.90
CA GLY A 18 -13.57 -37.97 -5.22
C GLY A 18 -13.82 -38.54 -6.62
N ALA A 19 -15.07 -38.53 -7.09
CA ALA A 19 -15.39 -39.10 -8.40
C ALA A 19 -14.79 -38.30 -9.57
N PRO A 20 -14.94 -36.96 -9.66
CA PRO A 20 -14.29 -36.19 -10.71
C PRO A 20 -12.78 -36.31 -10.67
N TRP A 21 -12.19 -36.23 -9.46
CA TRP A 21 -10.75 -36.35 -9.28
C TRP A 21 -10.24 -37.72 -9.76
N TYR A 22 -10.84 -38.81 -9.29
CA TYR A 22 -10.45 -40.16 -9.70
C TYR A 22 -10.63 -40.39 -11.21
N THR A 23 -11.73 -39.91 -11.81
CA THR A 23 -11.92 -40.05 -13.26
C THR A 23 -10.89 -39.26 -14.07
N GLY A 24 -10.44 -38.10 -13.56
CA GLY A 24 -9.46 -37.25 -14.22
C GLY A 24 -8.02 -37.74 -14.05
N THR A 25 -7.68 -38.34 -12.91
CA THR A 25 -6.29 -38.68 -12.57
C THR A 25 -5.95 -40.15 -12.72
N ARG A 26 -6.94 -41.06 -12.84
CA ARG A 26 -6.68 -42.52 -12.90
C ARG A 26 -5.77 -42.98 -14.04
N HIS A 27 -5.62 -42.17 -15.09
CA HIS A 27 -4.80 -42.48 -16.26
C HIS A 27 -3.50 -41.67 -16.30
N MET A 28 -3.21 -40.88 -15.27
CA MET A 28 -2.00 -40.07 -15.19
C MET A 28 -0.97 -40.80 -14.32
N ASP A 29 0.21 -41.04 -14.87
CA ASP A 29 1.36 -41.54 -14.11
C ASP A 29 2.11 -40.35 -13.50
N PHE A 30 2.06 -40.23 -12.18
CA PHE A 30 2.72 -39.16 -11.42
C PHE A 30 4.08 -39.59 -10.84
N MET A 31 4.44 -40.87 -10.97
CA MET A 31 5.62 -41.44 -10.30
C MET A 31 6.76 -41.72 -11.28
N THR A 32 6.48 -41.77 -12.58
CA THR A 32 7.50 -41.93 -13.61
C THR A 32 7.89 -40.58 -14.21
N PRO A 33 9.17 -40.17 -14.17
CA PRO A 33 9.61 -38.93 -14.79
C PRO A 33 9.46 -39.02 -16.32
N PRO A 34 8.98 -37.95 -16.99
CA PRO A 34 8.71 -37.98 -18.42
C PRO A 34 10.00 -38.14 -19.24
N SER A 35 9.91 -38.91 -20.32
CA SER A 35 11.02 -39.12 -21.23
C SER A 35 11.35 -37.85 -22.03
N VAL A 36 12.60 -37.75 -22.51
CA VAL A 36 13.06 -36.59 -23.31
C VAL A 36 12.22 -36.39 -24.58
N ALA A 37 11.66 -37.47 -25.13
CA ALA A 37 10.78 -37.43 -26.30
C ALA A 37 9.40 -36.83 -25.98
N GLU A 38 8.82 -37.17 -24.82
CA GLU A 38 7.53 -36.61 -24.39
C GLU A 38 7.65 -35.12 -24.04
N LEU A 39 8.77 -34.70 -23.46
CA LEU A 39 9.05 -33.29 -23.21
C LEU A 39 9.20 -32.46 -24.49
N ALA A 40 9.75 -33.05 -25.57
CA ALA A 40 9.81 -32.41 -26.87
C ALA A 40 8.42 -32.24 -27.48
N GLN A 41 7.57 -33.26 -27.37
CA GLN A 41 6.20 -33.23 -27.87
C GLN A 41 5.31 -32.22 -27.11
N VAL A 42 5.45 -32.14 -25.79
CA VAL A 42 4.75 -31.11 -24.98
C VAL A 42 5.22 -29.69 -25.33
N ARG A 43 6.50 -29.49 -25.65
CA ARG A 43 7.01 -28.18 -26.10
C ARG A 43 6.42 -27.80 -27.46
N GLU A 44 6.27 -28.76 -28.36
CA GLU A 44 5.68 -28.54 -29.69
C GLU A 44 4.17 -28.26 -29.59
N ASP A 45 3.45 -29.02 -28.77
CA ASP A 45 2.01 -28.81 -28.51
C ASP A 45 1.72 -27.50 -27.76
N ALA A 46 2.60 -27.10 -26.84
CA ALA A 46 2.53 -25.80 -26.17
C ALA A 46 2.80 -24.65 -27.15
N ALA A 47 3.78 -24.80 -28.05
CA ALA A 47 4.04 -23.82 -29.10
C ALA A 47 2.84 -23.69 -30.06
N MET A 48 2.19 -24.80 -30.43
CA MET A 48 0.97 -24.78 -31.25
C MET A 48 -0.25 -24.21 -30.51
N SER A 49 -0.37 -24.44 -29.20
CA SER A 49 -1.46 -23.88 -28.38
C SER A 49 -1.30 -22.38 -28.13
N VAL A 50 -0.06 -21.89 -28.02
CA VAL A 50 0.25 -20.44 -27.97
C VAL A 50 0.01 -19.78 -29.33
N ALA A 51 0.26 -20.49 -30.44
CA ALA A 51 -0.03 -20.00 -31.79
C ALA A 51 -1.54 -19.93 -32.10
N LYS A 52 -2.35 -20.78 -31.45
CA LYS A 52 -3.82 -20.76 -31.59
C LYS A 52 -4.41 -19.68 -30.68
N LYS A 53 -4.19 -18.41 -31.04
CA LYS A 53 -4.86 -17.23 -30.46
C LYS A 53 -6.34 -17.53 -30.26
N SER A 54 -6.82 -17.43 -29.02
CA SER A 54 -8.25 -17.36 -28.73
C SER A 54 -8.83 -16.16 -29.48
N GLY A 55 -9.76 -16.39 -30.39
CA GLY A 55 -10.36 -15.36 -31.26
C GLY A 55 -11.26 -14.35 -30.54
N LEU A 56 -11.05 -14.11 -29.24
CA LEU A 56 -11.79 -13.13 -28.44
C LEU A 56 -11.18 -11.72 -28.50
N PHE A 57 -9.97 -11.57 -29.05
CA PHE A 57 -9.32 -10.28 -29.29
C PHE A 57 -8.58 -10.25 -30.63
N SER A 58 -9.27 -10.62 -31.70
CA SER A 58 -8.76 -10.46 -33.06
C SER A 58 -8.88 -8.99 -33.48
N ILE A 59 -7.88 -8.17 -33.13
CA ILE A 59 -7.63 -6.93 -33.86
C ILE A 59 -6.94 -7.34 -35.16
N GLU A 60 -7.60 -7.12 -36.30
CA GLU A 60 -6.99 -7.28 -37.62
C GLU A 60 -5.76 -6.36 -37.72
N GLU A 61 -4.56 -6.95 -37.74
CA GLU A 61 -3.36 -6.25 -38.17
C GLU A 61 -3.42 -6.06 -39.69
N ASP A 62 -3.94 -4.91 -40.11
CA ASP A 62 -3.82 -4.45 -41.49
C ASP A 62 -2.35 -4.06 -41.72
N ARG A 63 -1.56 -5.03 -42.18
CA ARG A 63 -0.14 -4.88 -42.48
C ARG A 63 0.01 -4.05 -43.77
N LYS A 64 -0.07 -2.72 -43.64
CA LYS A 64 0.47 -1.79 -44.64
C LYS A 64 1.85 -1.31 -44.20
N ALA A 65 2.84 -1.78 -44.97
CA ALA A 65 4.15 -1.22 -45.25
C ALA A 65 4.70 -0.13 -44.29
N ASN A 66 5.79 -0.48 -43.59
CA ASN A 66 6.90 0.38 -43.18
C ASN A 66 6.66 1.90 -43.29
N ALA A 67 5.83 2.44 -42.42
CA ALA A 67 6.16 3.71 -41.79
C ALA A 67 6.84 3.30 -40.48
N ALA A 68 8.04 3.81 -40.22
CA ALA A 68 8.48 3.89 -38.84
C ALA A 68 7.33 4.58 -38.10
N ILE A 69 6.66 3.85 -37.22
CA ILE A 69 5.78 4.49 -36.24
C ILE A 69 6.79 5.28 -35.42
N GLU A 70 6.98 6.55 -35.77
CA GLU A 70 7.49 7.52 -34.82
C GLU A 70 6.58 7.35 -33.61
N SER A 71 7.14 6.77 -32.54
CA SER A 71 6.53 6.86 -31.22
C SER A 71 6.04 8.29 -31.10
N PRO A 72 4.76 8.53 -30.73
CA PRO A 72 4.25 9.89 -30.59
C PRO A 72 5.30 10.64 -29.77
N ILE A 73 5.85 11.73 -30.32
CA ILE A 73 6.93 12.50 -29.69
C ILE A 73 6.38 12.95 -28.35
N ARG A 74 6.63 12.17 -27.30
CA ARG A 74 6.24 12.53 -25.94
C ARG A 74 7.13 13.68 -25.55
N ALA A 75 6.52 14.75 -25.03
CA ALA A 75 7.26 15.92 -24.60
C ALA A 75 8.40 15.48 -23.68
N ALA A 76 9.62 15.94 -23.98
CA ALA A 76 10.74 15.73 -23.08
C ALA A 76 10.42 16.38 -21.73
N PRO A 77 10.78 15.75 -20.60
CA PRO A 77 10.52 16.33 -19.30
C PRO A 77 11.30 17.64 -19.14
N VAL A 78 10.66 18.64 -18.53
CA VAL A 78 11.28 19.93 -18.19
C VAL A 78 12.23 19.78 -16.99
N ILE A 79 11.86 18.89 -16.06
CA ILE A 79 12.67 18.50 -14.91
C ILE A 79 13.72 17.49 -15.40
N ASP A 80 14.98 17.67 -14.99
CA ASP A 80 16.03 16.69 -15.27
C ASP A 80 15.67 15.35 -14.61
N PRO A 81 15.51 14.25 -15.38
CA PRO A 81 15.23 12.95 -14.80
C PRO A 81 16.39 12.39 -13.97
N GLY A 82 17.62 12.82 -14.23
CA GLY A 82 18.82 12.14 -13.73
C GLY A 82 18.92 10.69 -14.23
N GLU A 83 19.90 9.95 -13.73
CA GLU A 83 20.10 8.55 -14.12
C GLU A 83 19.05 7.63 -13.46
N PRO A 84 18.33 6.79 -14.23
CA PRO A 84 17.24 5.94 -13.72
C PRO A 84 17.61 5.06 -12.52
N ASP A 85 18.82 4.50 -12.55
CA ASP A 85 19.32 3.55 -11.54
C ASP A 85 20.15 4.23 -10.43
N ALA A 86 20.45 5.52 -10.56
CA ALA A 86 21.24 6.22 -9.55
C ALA A 86 20.39 6.45 -8.28
N PRO A 87 20.99 6.28 -7.08
CA PRO A 87 20.28 6.51 -5.83
C PRO A 87 19.74 7.94 -5.75
N ALA A 88 18.55 8.08 -5.21
CA ALA A 88 17.86 9.35 -5.00
C ALA A 88 17.49 9.49 -3.53
N THR A 89 17.34 10.73 -3.05
CA THR A 89 16.82 11.02 -1.71
C THR A 89 15.30 11.20 -1.75
N LEU A 90 14.62 11.10 -0.59
CA LEU A 90 13.17 11.34 -0.52
C LEU A 90 12.76 12.74 -0.98
N SER A 91 13.64 13.73 -0.86
CA SER A 91 13.40 15.11 -1.28
C SER A 91 13.67 15.37 -2.76
N THR A 92 14.13 14.37 -3.51
CA THR A 92 14.47 14.52 -4.93
C THR A 92 13.28 15.10 -5.71
N TYR A 93 13.60 16.05 -6.59
CA TYR A 93 12.69 16.88 -7.38
C TYR A 93 11.81 17.87 -6.60
N GLY A 94 11.87 17.91 -5.27
CA GLY A 94 11.03 18.80 -4.44
C GLY A 94 11.24 20.28 -4.74
N GLU A 95 12.46 20.68 -5.11
CA GLU A 95 12.80 22.06 -5.51
C GLU A 95 12.10 22.53 -6.80
N HIS A 96 11.53 21.61 -7.58
CA HIS A 96 10.80 21.91 -8.81
C HIS A 96 9.29 22.07 -8.58
N ALA A 97 8.82 22.17 -7.33
CA ALA A 97 7.40 22.34 -7.01
C ALA A 97 6.69 23.43 -7.85
N GLY A 98 7.40 24.54 -8.12
CA GLY A 98 6.90 25.66 -8.92
C GLY A 98 6.70 25.37 -10.43
N GLN A 99 7.14 24.22 -10.94
CA GLN A 99 6.91 23.81 -12.33
C GLN A 99 5.53 23.18 -12.56
N GLY A 100 4.80 22.89 -11.47
CA GLY A 100 3.43 22.39 -11.51
C GLY A 100 3.30 20.88 -11.75
N ALA A 101 2.10 20.37 -11.50
CA ALA A 101 1.80 18.92 -11.53
C ALA A 101 2.09 18.27 -12.89
N SER A 102 1.72 18.93 -13.99
CA SER A 102 1.92 18.43 -15.35
C SER A 102 3.40 18.12 -15.70
N ALA A 103 4.34 18.92 -15.17
CA ALA A 103 5.77 18.68 -15.34
C ALA A 103 6.23 17.40 -14.64
N PHE A 104 5.77 17.18 -13.40
CA PHE A 104 6.06 15.95 -12.65
C PHE A 104 5.40 14.72 -13.26
N ILE A 105 4.17 14.83 -13.78
CA ILE A 105 3.49 13.75 -14.49
C ILE A 105 4.30 13.35 -15.74
N THR A 106 4.76 14.33 -16.52
CA THR A 106 5.59 14.08 -17.70
C THR A 106 6.90 13.40 -17.32
N LEU A 107 7.56 13.88 -16.27
CA LEU A 107 8.77 13.28 -15.71
C LEU A 107 8.53 11.82 -15.27
N ALA A 108 7.45 11.56 -14.55
CA ALA A 108 7.15 10.23 -14.02
C ALA A 108 6.91 9.23 -15.15
N ILE A 109 6.14 9.62 -16.18
CA ILE A 109 5.91 8.80 -17.37
C ILE A 109 7.23 8.51 -18.10
N HIS A 110 8.09 9.51 -18.27
CA HIS A 110 9.38 9.36 -18.91
C HIS A 110 10.30 8.37 -18.15
N LEU A 111 10.32 8.46 -16.82
CA LEU A 111 11.10 7.55 -15.97
C LEU A 111 10.55 6.12 -15.99
N GLU A 112 9.23 5.91 -16.03
CA GLU A 112 8.64 4.58 -16.19
C GLU A 112 9.05 3.92 -17.51
N GLU A 113 9.11 4.67 -18.60
CA GLU A 113 9.56 4.18 -19.91
C GLU A 113 11.02 3.71 -19.88
N GLN A 114 11.85 4.40 -19.10
CA GLN A 114 13.24 4.05 -18.86
C GLN A 114 13.42 2.96 -17.80
N ARG A 115 12.33 2.40 -17.26
CA ARG A 115 12.30 1.42 -16.16
C ARG A 115 12.87 1.96 -14.83
N GLY A 116 12.98 3.28 -14.68
CA GLY A 116 13.39 3.96 -13.45
C GLY A 116 12.28 4.05 -12.40
N ASN A 117 11.69 2.92 -12.02
CA ASN A 117 10.47 2.85 -11.19
C ASN A 117 10.59 3.61 -9.86
N SER A 118 11.76 3.55 -9.20
CA SER A 118 11.98 4.22 -7.92
C SER A 118 11.90 5.74 -8.04
N ARG A 119 12.50 6.30 -9.10
CA ARG A 119 12.48 7.74 -9.39
C ARG A 119 11.14 8.18 -9.95
N ALA A 120 10.52 7.35 -10.79
CA ALA A 120 9.15 7.59 -11.26
C ALA A 120 8.17 7.69 -10.10
N LEU A 121 8.29 6.79 -9.10
CA LEU A 121 7.47 6.86 -7.89
C LEU A 121 7.69 8.16 -7.12
N LEU A 122 8.93 8.65 -6.99
CA LEU A 122 9.20 9.95 -6.37
C LEU A 122 8.51 11.09 -7.15
N ALA A 123 8.58 11.08 -8.48
CA ALA A 123 7.94 12.09 -9.32
C ALA A 123 6.41 12.09 -9.17
N TRP A 124 5.76 10.92 -9.11
CA TRP A 124 4.32 10.82 -8.81
C TRP A 124 3.99 11.31 -7.40
N GLU A 125 4.82 10.99 -6.41
CA GLU A 125 4.65 11.46 -5.03
C GLU A 125 4.76 13.00 -4.96
N ARG A 126 5.61 13.64 -5.76
CA ARG A 126 5.72 15.11 -5.82
C ARG A 126 4.43 15.81 -6.27
N VAL A 127 3.67 15.20 -7.18
CA VAL A 127 2.35 15.72 -7.57
C VAL A 127 1.42 15.79 -6.36
N ILE A 128 1.54 14.83 -5.44
CA ILE A 128 0.69 14.73 -4.25
C ILE A 128 1.15 15.71 -3.18
N ASP A 129 2.44 15.71 -2.81
CA ASP A 129 2.91 16.40 -1.60
C ASP A 129 3.32 17.87 -1.81
N VAL A 130 3.85 18.28 -2.96
CA VAL A 130 4.36 19.65 -3.17
C VAL A 130 3.58 20.49 -4.20
N CYS A 131 2.78 19.87 -5.08
CA CYS A 131 2.02 20.62 -6.09
C CYS A 131 0.65 21.09 -5.55
N HIS A 132 0.60 22.27 -4.94
CA HIS A 132 -0.65 22.83 -4.38
C HIS A 132 -1.77 23.03 -5.40
N GLU A 133 -1.41 23.44 -6.61
CA GLU A 133 -2.33 23.77 -7.70
C GLU A 133 -2.76 22.56 -8.55
N ALA A 134 -2.38 21.34 -8.16
CA ALA A 134 -2.75 20.13 -8.88
C ALA A 134 -4.28 19.98 -8.98
N THR A 135 -4.79 19.77 -10.19
CA THR A 135 -6.21 19.51 -10.44
C THR A 135 -6.60 18.13 -9.89
N PRO A 136 -7.90 17.88 -9.62
CA PRO A 136 -8.36 16.55 -9.20
C PRO A 136 -7.94 15.43 -10.15
N THR A 137 -8.00 15.69 -11.47
CA THR A 137 -7.56 14.73 -12.49
C THR A 137 -6.08 14.40 -12.41
N GLU A 138 -5.22 15.40 -12.15
CA GLU A 138 -3.79 15.20 -12.00
C GLU A 138 -3.45 14.46 -10.70
N ARG A 139 -4.18 14.76 -9.61
CA ARG A 139 -4.06 14.02 -8.35
C ARG A 139 -4.49 12.56 -8.52
N ASP A 140 -5.60 12.29 -9.20
CA ASP A 140 -6.05 10.94 -9.49
C ASP A 140 -5.03 10.16 -10.33
N ALA A 141 -4.44 10.82 -11.34
CA ALA A 141 -3.36 10.23 -12.14
C ALA A 141 -2.14 9.89 -11.27
N ALA A 142 -1.75 10.77 -10.35
CA ALA A 142 -0.66 10.53 -9.42
C ALA A 142 -0.95 9.39 -8.44
N LEU A 143 -2.15 9.35 -7.84
CA LEU A 143 -2.58 8.24 -6.98
C LEU A 143 -2.57 6.91 -7.73
N ALA A 144 -2.99 6.88 -9.00
CA ALA A 144 -2.91 5.71 -9.84
C ALA A 144 -1.46 5.30 -10.15
N GLY A 145 -0.58 6.27 -10.39
CA GLY A 145 0.87 6.07 -10.54
C GLY A 145 1.51 5.44 -9.31
N VAL A 146 1.26 6.02 -8.13
CA VAL A 146 1.74 5.50 -6.85
C VAL A 146 1.25 4.08 -6.62
N ARG A 147 -0.05 3.80 -6.76
CA ARG A 147 -0.61 2.45 -6.57
C ARG A 147 -0.01 1.41 -7.51
N ARG A 148 0.33 1.80 -8.74
CA ARG A 148 0.96 0.93 -9.73
C ARG A 148 2.42 0.65 -9.39
N LEU A 149 3.18 1.66 -8.99
CA LEU A 149 4.64 1.54 -8.83
C LEU A 149 5.08 1.09 -7.44
N ARG A 150 4.33 1.38 -6.38
CA ARG A 150 4.72 1.06 -5.00
C ARG A 150 5.02 -0.44 -4.79
N PRO A 151 4.24 -1.40 -5.36
CA PRO A 151 4.55 -2.82 -5.26
C PRO A 151 5.79 -3.26 -6.07
N LEU A 152 6.25 -2.45 -7.02
CA LEU A 152 7.38 -2.75 -7.91
C LEU A 152 8.71 -2.21 -7.38
N VAL A 153 8.67 -1.38 -6.34
CA VAL A 153 9.83 -0.73 -5.74
C VAL A 153 10.07 -1.34 -4.36
N ALA A 154 11.33 -1.56 -4.01
CA ALA A 154 11.70 -2.03 -2.67
C ALA A 154 11.26 -1.02 -1.59
N MET A 155 11.13 -1.49 -0.35
CA MET A 155 10.93 -0.58 0.78
C MET A 155 12.06 0.45 0.82
N TRP A 156 11.72 1.70 1.12
CA TRP A 156 12.69 2.78 1.17
C TRP A 156 13.76 2.54 2.23
N ASN A 157 13.33 2.10 3.41
CA ASN A 157 14.22 1.70 4.47
C ASN A 157 14.04 0.20 4.75
N THR A 158 15.14 -0.54 4.65
CA THR A 158 15.21 -1.97 4.98
C THR A 158 15.86 -2.24 6.33
N ASP A 159 16.45 -1.22 6.98
CA ASP A 159 17.07 -1.32 8.29
C ASP A 159 16.11 -0.80 9.38
N PRO A 160 15.51 -1.68 10.21
CA PRO A 160 14.61 -1.27 11.26
C PRO A 160 15.23 -0.33 12.29
N GLU A 161 16.55 -0.39 12.50
CA GLU A 161 17.24 0.45 13.50
C GLU A 161 17.44 1.90 13.00
N ALA A 162 17.40 2.11 11.68
CA ALA A 162 17.43 3.43 11.08
C ALA A 162 16.04 4.09 10.98
N ALA A 163 14.98 3.37 11.32
CA ALA A 163 13.61 3.88 11.26
C ALA A 163 13.29 4.81 12.43
N LEU A 164 12.39 5.77 12.20
CA LEU A 164 11.95 6.69 13.25
C LEU A 164 10.99 5.94 14.20
N PRO A 165 11.28 5.86 15.51
CA PRO A 165 10.40 5.19 16.46
C PRO A 165 9.17 6.05 16.73
N VAL A 166 7.99 5.43 16.62
CA VAL A 166 6.70 6.04 16.97
C VAL A 166 5.86 5.02 17.73
N VAL A 167 5.37 5.39 18.89
CA VAL A 167 4.41 4.60 19.65
C VAL A 167 3.01 4.91 19.16
N LEU A 168 2.26 3.88 18.77
CA LEU A 168 0.83 3.95 18.56
C LEU A 168 0.14 3.58 19.86
N GLU A 169 -0.39 4.59 20.54
CA GLU A 169 -0.99 4.44 21.86
C GLU A 169 -2.52 4.39 21.78
N ALA A 170 -3.11 3.40 22.44
CA ALA A 170 -4.54 3.25 22.60
C ALA A 170 -4.90 3.25 24.09
N SER A 171 -5.48 4.34 24.58
CA SER A 171 -6.01 4.40 25.94
C SER A 171 -7.44 3.82 25.97
N VAL A 172 -7.69 2.87 26.87
CA VAL A 172 -8.98 2.17 26.96
C VAL A 172 -9.63 2.27 28.34
N PRO A 173 -10.97 2.18 28.43
CA PRO A 173 -11.62 2.08 29.72
C PRO A 173 -11.20 0.78 30.43
N SER A 174 -11.17 0.81 31.77
CA SER A 174 -10.72 -0.31 32.61
C SER A 174 -11.51 -1.62 32.39
N SER A 175 -12.70 -1.55 31.77
CA SER A 175 -13.56 -2.69 31.45
C SER A 175 -13.27 -3.34 30.09
N ALA A 176 -12.39 -2.77 29.26
CA ALA A 176 -12.11 -3.30 27.92
C ALA A 176 -11.14 -4.50 27.95
N GLN A 177 -11.31 -5.42 26.99
CA GLN A 177 -10.40 -6.55 26.78
C GLN A 177 -9.09 -6.06 26.14
N ALA A 178 -8.11 -5.65 26.95
CA ALA A 178 -6.89 -5.04 26.41
C ALA A 178 -6.03 -6.03 25.61
N ASP A 179 -5.99 -7.31 25.96
CA ASP A 179 -5.14 -8.29 25.28
C ASP A 179 -5.56 -8.47 23.80
N ALA A 180 -6.87 -8.52 23.54
CA ALA A 180 -7.41 -8.57 22.19
C ALA A 180 -7.13 -7.29 21.39
N LEU A 181 -7.20 -6.13 22.06
CA LEU A 181 -6.84 -4.86 21.44
C LEU A 181 -5.35 -4.79 21.14
N GLU A 182 -4.49 -5.25 22.04
CA GLU A 182 -3.03 -5.25 21.88
C GLU A 182 -2.62 -6.08 20.66
N GLU A 183 -3.26 -7.23 20.44
CA GLU A 183 -3.03 -8.04 19.24
C GLU A 183 -3.42 -7.28 17.95
N ILE A 184 -4.58 -6.64 17.94
CA ILE A 184 -5.05 -5.86 16.79
C ILE A 184 -4.15 -4.64 16.55
N LEU A 185 -3.77 -3.95 17.62
CA LEU A 185 -2.89 -2.78 17.58
C LEU A 185 -1.51 -3.15 17.03
N THR A 186 -0.97 -4.29 17.46
CA THR A 186 0.31 -4.84 16.95
C THR A 186 0.22 -5.11 15.45
N LYS A 187 -0.88 -5.70 14.97
CA LYS A 187 -1.12 -5.91 13.53
C LYS A 187 -1.18 -4.59 12.78
N CYS A 188 -1.89 -3.59 13.31
CA CYS A 188 -1.94 -2.25 12.75
C CYS A 188 -0.56 -1.59 12.69
N CYS A 189 0.26 -1.70 13.74
CA CYS A 189 1.64 -1.17 13.75
C CYS A 189 2.49 -1.80 12.64
N HIS A 190 2.42 -3.12 12.45
CA HIS A 190 3.11 -3.79 11.35
C HIS A 190 2.64 -3.32 9.97
N GLU A 191 1.33 -3.13 9.78
CA GLU A 191 0.77 -2.59 8.53
C GLU A 191 1.24 -1.15 8.27
N LEU A 192 1.15 -0.29 9.28
CA LEU A 192 1.61 1.10 9.20
C LEU A 192 3.11 1.19 8.87
N GLY A 193 3.94 0.33 9.47
CA GLY A 193 5.36 0.23 9.15
C GLY A 193 5.60 -0.07 7.66
N ARG A 194 4.81 -0.98 7.08
CA ARG A 194 4.87 -1.31 5.64
C ARG A 194 4.41 -0.14 4.76
N HIS A 195 3.30 0.51 5.09
CA HIS A 195 2.78 1.65 4.33
C HIS A 195 3.72 2.87 4.36
N SER A 196 4.44 3.04 5.48
CA SER A 196 5.53 4.02 5.61
C SER A 196 6.80 3.64 4.83
N SER A 197 6.82 2.49 4.13
CA SER A 197 8.00 1.99 3.42
C SER A 197 9.22 1.78 4.34
N GLY A 198 8.97 1.42 5.60
CA GLY A 198 9.99 1.19 6.63
C GLY A 198 10.59 2.46 7.24
N ILE A 199 10.06 3.64 6.88
CA ILE A 199 10.54 4.93 7.39
C ILE A 199 10.24 5.07 8.88
N ILE A 200 9.09 4.55 9.32
CA ILE A 200 8.65 4.59 10.70
C ILE A 200 8.54 3.18 11.26
N LYS A 201 9.10 2.99 12.46
CA LYS A 201 8.89 1.80 13.28
C LYS A 201 7.79 2.10 14.28
N PHE A 202 6.62 1.50 14.07
CA PHE A 202 5.49 1.65 14.98
C PHE A 202 5.54 0.61 16.09
N GLU A 203 5.43 1.06 17.34
CA GLU A 203 5.37 0.19 18.53
C GLU A 203 3.99 0.31 19.20
N PRO A 204 3.28 -0.80 19.47
CA PRO A 204 1.97 -0.75 20.08
C PRO A 204 2.07 -0.45 21.59
N ARG A 205 1.18 0.40 22.11
CA ARG A 205 1.00 0.59 23.56
C ARG A 205 -0.48 0.66 23.90
N VAL A 206 -0.93 -0.15 24.85
CA VAL A 206 -2.30 -0.08 25.38
C VAL A 206 -2.24 0.43 26.82
N GLU A 207 -2.85 1.58 27.06
CA GLU A 207 -2.89 2.18 28.39
C GLU A 207 -4.26 2.01 29.04
N ARG A 208 -4.26 1.65 30.33
CA ARG A 208 -5.45 1.61 31.17
C ARG A 208 -5.33 2.69 32.24
N PRO A 209 -5.92 3.88 32.06
CA PRO A 209 -5.84 4.92 33.07
C PRO A 209 -6.49 4.46 34.38
N ASP A 210 -5.79 4.67 35.49
CA ASP A 210 -6.30 4.47 36.85
C ASP A 210 -7.36 5.51 37.15
N ARG A 211 -8.60 5.19 36.74
CA ARG A 211 -9.88 5.77 37.16
C ARG A 211 -9.81 7.21 37.71
N LYS A 212 -9.92 8.21 36.82
CA LYS A 212 -10.42 9.55 37.16
C LYS A 212 -11.55 9.98 36.23
N GLU A 213 -12.48 10.74 36.79
CA GLU A 213 -13.76 11.14 36.23
C GLU A 213 -13.66 11.68 34.81
N GLY A 214 -14.55 11.19 33.93
CA GLY A 214 -14.59 11.56 32.51
C GLY A 214 -14.30 10.41 31.54
N SER A 215 -14.49 9.15 31.94
CA SER A 215 -14.31 7.97 31.07
C SER A 215 -15.06 8.14 29.75
N SER A 216 -14.32 8.46 28.68
CA SER A 216 -14.83 8.30 27.32
C SER A 216 -15.26 6.84 27.14
N PRO A 217 -16.44 6.57 26.57
CA PRO A 217 -16.95 5.21 26.43
C PRO A 217 -16.23 4.40 25.33
N GLY A 218 -15.09 4.87 24.84
CA GLY A 218 -14.39 4.36 23.66
C GLY A 218 -12.87 4.35 23.84
N ILE A 219 -12.16 4.11 22.74
CA ILE A 219 -10.69 4.11 22.70
C ILE A 219 -10.23 5.52 22.37
N LEU A 220 -9.17 6.01 23.03
CA LEU A 220 -8.46 7.22 22.59
C LEU A 220 -7.17 6.80 21.90
N LEU A 221 -7.05 7.15 20.61
CA LEU A 221 -5.86 6.86 19.81
C LEU A 221 -4.94 8.09 19.75
N GLN A 222 -3.65 7.87 19.93
CA GLN A 222 -2.61 8.91 19.91
C GLN A 222 -1.31 8.32 19.34
N MET A 223 -0.47 9.16 18.75
CA MET A 223 0.87 8.79 18.30
C MET A 223 1.91 9.70 18.95
N THR A 224 2.96 9.09 19.50
CA THR A 224 4.05 9.79 20.19
C THR A 224 5.38 9.24 19.72
N ALA A 225 6.45 10.05 19.72
CA ALA A 225 7.80 9.50 19.64
C ALA A 225 8.28 9.11 21.05
N ASP A 226 9.25 8.20 21.12
CA ASP A 226 9.91 7.89 22.38
C ASP A 226 10.93 8.99 22.74
N GLY A 227 11.02 9.28 24.04
CA GLY A 227 12.03 10.19 24.59
C GLY A 227 11.45 11.43 25.27
N SER A 228 12.21 11.95 26.24
CA SER A 228 11.84 13.17 26.97
C SER A 228 11.77 14.36 26.02
N GLY A 229 10.61 15.04 25.99
CA GLY A 229 10.38 16.20 25.10
C GLY A 229 9.87 15.82 23.71
N ALA A 230 9.54 14.56 23.47
CA ALA A 230 8.82 14.14 22.26
C ALA A 230 7.47 14.84 22.14
N ALA A 231 7.11 15.22 20.92
CA ALA A 231 5.79 15.74 20.62
C ALA A 231 4.80 14.58 20.48
N SER A 232 3.52 14.93 20.58
CA SER A 232 2.42 14.01 20.38
C SER A 232 1.46 14.57 19.35
N THR A 233 0.81 13.67 18.60
CA THR A 233 -0.42 14.03 17.91
C THR A 233 -1.52 14.38 18.92
N GLY A 234 -2.58 15.02 18.45
CA GLY A 234 -3.83 15.09 19.21
C GLY A 234 -4.40 13.70 19.51
N GLN A 235 -5.38 13.63 20.42
CA GLN A 235 -6.11 12.41 20.73
C GLN A 235 -7.33 12.28 19.83
N LEU A 236 -7.54 11.10 19.27
CA LEU A 236 -8.69 10.78 18.44
C LEU A 236 -9.58 9.73 19.11
N PRO A 237 -10.84 10.05 19.44
CA PRO A 237 -11.77 9.06 19.97
C PRO A 237 -12.22 8.09 18.87
N LEU A 238 -12.19 6.80 19.18
CA LEU A 238 -12.65 5.69 18.35
C LEU A 238 -13.73 4.89 19.09
N SER A 239 -14.57 4.18 18.34
CA SER A 239 -15.58 3.32 18.94
C SER A 239 -14.94 2.02 19.41
N LEU A 240 -15.43 1.47 20.52
CA LEU A 240 -15.09 0.10 20.92
C LEU A 240 -15.90 -0.88 20.06
N ALA A 241 -15.44 -1.11 18.83
CA ALA A 241 -16.02 -2.13 17.97
C ALA A 241 -15.79 -3.53 18.57
N THR A 242 -16.83 -4.36 18.58
CA THR A 242 -16.77 -5.74 19.12
C THR A 242 -16.12 -6.71 18.12
N GLU A 243 -16.21 -6.39 16.82
CA GLU A 243 -15.63 -7.18 15.73
C GLU A 243 -14.17 -6.78 15.46
N PRO A 244 -13.20 -7.72 15.51
CA PRO A 244 -11.78 -7.42 15.35
C PRO A 244 -11.41 -6.68 14.06
N GLU A 245 -11.99 -7.05 12.92
CA GLU A 245 -11.70 -6.41 11.64
C GLU A 245 -12.29 -4.99 11.53
N GLN A 246 -13.43 -4.76 12.17
CA GLN A 246 -13.99 -3.42 12.26
C GLN A 246 -13.10 -2.52 13.11
N LEU A 247 -12.65 -3.03 14.27
CA LEU A 247 -11.72 -2.33 15.15
C LEU A 247 -10.39 -2.03 14.45
N ARG A 248 -9.83 -3.00 13.72
CA ARG A 248 -8.63 -2.81 12.88
C ARG A 248 -8.83 -1.67 11.88
N ARG A 249 -9.95 -1.66 11.16
CA ARG A 249 -10.30 -0.60 10.19
C ARG A 249 -10.46 0.77 10.86
N GLU A 250 -11.07 0.83 12.04
CA GLU A 250 -11.22 2.07 12.81
C GLU A 250 -9.86 2.61 13.28
N ILE A 251 -8.96 1.74 13.76
CA ILE A 251 -7.59 2.12 14.15
C ILE A 251 -6.81 2.65 12.96
N LEU A 252 -6.85 1.98 11.80
CA LEU A 252 -6.14 2.46 10.60
C LEU A 252 -6.72 3.77 10.04
N THR A 253 -8.05 3.93 10.09
CA THR A 253 -8.71 5.20 9.78
C THR A 253 -8.25 6.30 10.74
N GLY A 254 -8.15 5.97 12.03
CA GLY A 254 -7.67 6.89 13.05
C GLY A 254 -6.22 7.31 12.83
N ALA A 255 -5.35 6.34 12.56
CA ALA A 255 -3.95 6.55 12.23
C ALA A 255 -3.79 7.48 11.01
N TYR A 256 -4.56 7.23 9.93
CA TYR A 256 -4.56 8.12 8.76
C TYR A 256 -4.91 9.57 9.15
N LYS A 257 -5.97 9.76 9.93
CA LYS A 257 -6.41 11.10 10.37
C LYS A 257 -5.37 11.79 11.23
N LEU A 258 -4.77 11.08 12.20
CA LEU A 258 -3.72 11.62 13.05
C LEU A 258 -2.52 12.09 12.24
N VAL A 259 -2.06 11.29 11.27
CA VAL A 259 -0.95 11.65 10.38
C VAL A 259 -1.32 12.85 9.51
N ALA A 260 -2.51 12.85 8.89
CA ALA A 260 -2.96 13.94 8.05
C ALA A 260 -3.09 15.27 8.83
N TYR A 261 -3.65 15.23 10.05
CA TYR A 261 -3.76 16.41 10.90
C TYR A 261 -2.38 16.93 11.36
N GLN A 262 -1.47 16.03 11.74
CA GLN A 262 -0.13 16.41 12.14
C GLN A 262 0.65 17.05 10.98
N LEU A 263 0.56 16.49 9.77
CA LEU A 263 1.21 17.06 8.58
C LEU A 263 0.65 18.44 8.22
N ALA A 264 -0.68 18.60 8.27
CA ALA A 264 -1.33 19.89 8.04
C ALA A 264 -0.89 20.96 9.05
N ALA A 265 -0.55 20.57 10.28
CA ALA A 265 -0.15 21.49 11.34
C ALA A 265 1.35 21.83 11.35
N THR A 266 2.21 20.95 10.79
CA THR A 266 3.67 21.04 10.98
C THR A 266 4.46 21.22 9.69
N THR A 267 3.82 21.14 8.53
CA THR A 267 4.50 21.20 7.23
C THR A 267 3.78 22.14 6.28
N GLU A 268 4.50 22.58 5.24
CA GLU A 268 3.93 23.31 4.11
C GLU A 268 3.45 22.37 2.99
N PHE A 269 3.49 21.05 3.18
CA PHE A 269 3.02 20.10 2.16
C PHE A 269 1.50 20.16 2.02
N ASN A 270 1.02 19.68 0.87
CA ASN A 270 -0.39 19.37 0.72
C ASN A 270 -0.81 18.34 1.79
N PRO A 271 -1.78 18.67 2.65
CA PRO A 271 -2.28 17.71 3.61
C PRO A 271 -2.96 16.55 2.85
N PRO A 272 -2.79 15.30 3.32
CA PRO A 272 -3.52 14.17 2.74
C PRO A 272 -5.03 14.43 2.73
N GLU A 273 -5.69 14.10 1.63
CA GLU A 273 -7.12 14.34 1.47
C GLU A 273 -7.93 13.61 2.55
N PRO A 274 -9.05 14.18 3.04
CA PRO A 274 -9.92 13.48 3.98
C PRO A 274 -10.38 12.13 3.44
N LEU A 275 -10.36 11.11 4.30
CA LEU A 275 -10.94 9.80 3.99
C LEU A 275 -12.45 9.91 3.85
N ALA A 276 -12.99 9.43 2.73
CA ALA A 276 -14.43 9.24 2.58
C ALA A 276 -14.90 8.06 3.45
N THR A 277 -16.18 8.05 3.86
CA THR A 277 -16.73 7.04 4.79
C THR A 277 -16.52 5.60 4.34
N GLU A 278 -16.64 5.34 3.05
CA GLU A 278 -16.52 3.99 2.45
C GLU A 278 -15.12 3.69 1.91
N GLU A 279 -14.18 4.63 2.04
CA GLU A 279 -12.84 4.47 1.49
C GLU A 279 -12.02 3.47 2.33
N ASN A 280 -11.21 2.65 1.67
CA ASN A 280 -10.36 1.67 2.33
C ASN A 280 -9.15 2.39 2.97
N PRO A 281 -9.01 2.39 4.32
CA PRO A 281 -7.92 3.11 4.99
C PRO A 281 -6.54 2.53 4.66
N THR A 282 -6.42 1.22 4.43
CA THR A 282 -5.17 0.58 3.99
C THR A 282 -4.70 1.16 2.67
N GLN A 283 -5.61 1.29 1.69
CA GLN A 283 -5.27 1.86 0.39
C GLN A 283 -4.91 3.35 0.49
N ALA A 284 -5.57 4.10 1.36
CA ALA A 284 -5.28 5.51 1.59
C ALA A 284 -3.91 5.72 2.27
N LEU A 285 -3.60 4.96 3.33
CA LEU A 285 -2.29 4.96 3.97
C LEU A 285 -1.15 4.65 2.98
N ASP A 286 -1.43 3.76 2.02
CA ASP A 286 -0.47 3.35 1.00
C ASP A 286 -0.30 4.34 -0.15
N SER A 287 -1.36 5.09 -0.52
CA SER A 287 -1.33 5.90 -1.76
C SER A 287 -1.48 7.40 -1.54
N LYS A 288 -2.20 7.85 -0.50
CA LYS A 288 -2.44 9.26 -0.21
C LYS A 288 -1.39 9.87 0.73
N ILE A 289 -0.62 9.05 1.44
CA ILE A 289 0.52 9.51 2.26
C ILE A 289 1.81 9.11 1.56
N THR A 290 2.55 10.10 1.05
CA THR A 290 3.81 9.87 0.35
C THR A 290 4.91 9.44 1.32
N ARG A 291 5.96 8.80 0.81
CA ARG A 291 7.13 8.46 1.64
C ARG A 291 7.78 9.69 2.29
N LEU A 292 7.81 10.83 1.59
CA LEU A 292 8.29 12.08 2.17
C LEU A 292 7.38 12.55 3.31
N CYS A 293 6.06 12.52 3.13
CA CYS A 293 5.11 12.85 4.20
C CYS A 293 5.27 11.92 5.42
N TRP A 294 5.51 10.63 5.23
CA TRP A 294 5.81 9.73 6.35
C TRP A 294 7.09 10.13 7.11
N SER A 295 8.17 10.45 6.38
CA SER A 295 9.41 10.95 6.98
C SER A 295 9.18 12.22 7.80
N GLU A 296 8.45 13.19 7.24
CA GLU A 296 8.21 14.48 7.87
C GLU A 296 7.26 14.38 9.06
N PHE A 297 6.24 13.51 8.98
CA PHE A 297 5.42 13.14 10.11
C PHE A 297 6.27 12.57 11.25
N GLY A 298 7.10 11.56 10.98
CA GLY A 298 7.95 10.93 11.98
C GLY A 298 8.91 11.93 12.64
N LYS A 299 9.53 12.82 11.85
CA LYS A 299 10.42 13.90 12.35
C LYS A 299 9.68 14.91 13.22
N SER A 300 8.44 15.26 12.86
CA SER A 300 7.64 16.23 13.62
C SER A 300 7.34 15.79 15.06
N LEU A 301 7.41 14.49 15.34
CA LEU A 301 7.20 13.93 16.67
C LEU A 301 8.48 13.83 17.50
N GLN A 302 9.65 13.81 16.84
CA GLN A 302 10.93 13.65 17.53
C GLN A 302 11.23 14.85 18.44
N PRO A 303 11.89 14.63 19.59
CA PRO A 303 12.30 15.71 20.47
C PRO A 303 13.23 16.67 19.74
N ILE A 304 12.92 17.97 19.81
CA ILE A 304 13.78 19.03 19.28
C ILE A 304 15.07 19.03 20.11
N HIS A 305 16.14 18.50 19.54
CA HIS A 305 17.48 18.66 20.11
C HIS A 305 17.88 20.12 19.91
N ARG A 306 17.71 20.95 20.95
CA ARG A 306 18.33 22.27 20.96
C ARG A 306 19.84 22.03 21.14
N PRO A 307 20.68 22.50 20.20
CA PRO A 307 22.13 22.45 20.36
C PRO A 307 22.60 23.25 21.58
#